data_AF-A0A2X3UED3-F1
#
_entry.id   AF-A0A2X3UED3-F1
#
_cell.length_a   1.000
_cell.length_b   1.000
_cell.length_c   1.000
_cell.angle_alpha   90.00
_cell.angle_beta   90.00
_cell.angle_gamma   90.00
#
_symmetry.space_group_name_H-M   'P 1'
#
loop_
_entity.id
_entity.type
_entity.pdbx_description
1 polymer ?
#
loop_
_entity_poly.entity_id
_entity_poly.type
_entity_poly.pdbx_seq_one_letter_code
_entity_poly.pdbx_strand_id
1 'polypeptide(L)'
;MQKGDFVAIYITAPTKAIRYLCQVLEANIANQGYRDEESIKELMRIKPLYSFNDSDFDSERLKCFGIKTVRGPQHMTDDLVQALSPYLKGK
;
A
#
# COMPACT_ATOMS: atom_id res chain seq x y z
N MET A 1 10.34 -4.69 1.01
CA MET A 1 9.74 -3.85 2.06
C MET A 1 10.29 -4.30 3.39
N GLN A 2 10.65 -3.37 4.25
CA GLN A 2 11.26 -3.59 5.55
C GLN A 2 10.48 -2.85 6.64
N LYS A 3 10.76 -3.19 7.90
CA LYS A 3 10.21 -2.46 9.04
C LYS A 3 10.51 -0.96 8.93
N GLY A 4 9.49 -0.14 9.11
CA GLY A 4 9.57 1.32 8.97
C GLY A 4 9.14 1.85 7.61
N ASP A 5 9.10 1.02 6.57
CA ASP A 5 8.59 1.40 5.25
C ASP A 5 7.10 1.80 5.33
N PHE A 6 6.67 2.57 4.35
CA PHE A 6 5.26 2.89 4.13
C PHE A 6 4.72 2.16 2.93
N VAL A 7 3.49 1.65 3.05
CA VAL A 7 2.79 0.92 2.00
C VAL A 7 1.43 1.55 1.78
N ALA A 8 1.16 1.92 0.52
CA ALA A 8 -0.17 2.31 0.09
C ALA A 8 -0.91 1.10 -0.50
N ILE A 9 -2.10 0.80 -0.01
CA ILE A 9 -2.91 -0.33 -0.46
C ILE A 9 -3.91 0.15 -1.50
N TYR A 10 -3.71 -0.31 -2.74
CA TYR A 10 -4.63 -0.11 -3.85
C TYR A 10 -5.67 -1.24 -3.87
N ILE A 11 -6.94 -0.86 -3.80
CA ILE A 11 -8.06 -1.79 -3.99
C ILE A 11 -8.37 -1.82 -5.48
N THR A 12 -8.38 -3.02 -6.06
CA THR A 12 -8.66 -3.24 -7.48
C THR A 12 -10.16 -3.01 -7.78
N ALA A 13 -10.65 -3.51 -8.92
CA ALA A 13 -12.07 -3.35 -9.27
C ALA A 13 -12.98 -3.91 -8.16
N PRO A 14 -14.12 -3.26 -7.86
CA PRO A 14 -14.66 -2.08 -8.55
C PRO A 14 -14.08 -0.74 -8.07
N THR A 15 -13.42 -0.70 -6.91
CA THR A 15 -12.97 0.53 -6.25
C THR A 15 -11.90 1.30 -7.03
N LYS A 16 -10.88 0.60 -7.53
CA LYS A 16 -9.77 1.17 -8.32
C LYS A 16 -9.12 2.41 -7.68
N ALA A 17 -8.82 2.36 -6.39
CA ALA A 17 -8.26 3.49 -5.65
C ALA A 17 -7.32 3.03 -4.53
N ILE A 18 -6.39 3.90 -4.12
CA ILE A 18 -5.67 3.70 -2.85
C ILE A 18 -6.63 4.00 -1.70
N ARG A 19 -6.86 3.01 -0.82
CA ARG A 19 -7.69 3.18 0.38
C ARG A 19 -6.92 3.35 1.67
N TYR A 20 -5.74 2.76 1.77
CA TYR A 20 -5.00 2.77 3.03
C TYR A 20 -3.57 3.20 2.82
N LEU A 21 -3.08 4.03 3.73
CA LEU A 21 -1.65 4.24 3.94
C LEU A 21 -1.28 3.55 5.24
N CYS A 22 -0.27 2.68 5.19
CA CYS A 22 0.13 1.84 6.30
C CYS A 22 1.63 1.98 6.57
N GLN A 23 2.03 1.73 7.82
CA GLN A 23 3.43 1.52 8.19
C GLN A 23 3.72 0.03 8.35
N VAL A 24 4.85 -0.43 7.84
CA VAL A 24 5.35 -1.79 8.06
C VAL A 24 5.92 -1.88 9.47
N LEU A 25 5.31 -2.72 10.31
CA LEU A 25 5.79 -2.99 11.67
C LEU A 25 6.82 -4.11 11.67
N GLU A 26 6.63 -5.10 10.80
CA GLU A 26 7.46 -6.29 10.68
C GLU A 26 7.25 -6.93 9.31
N ALA A 27 8.31 -7.50 8.73
CA ALA A 27 8.32 -8.13 7.42
C ALA A 27 9.02 -9.49 7.49
N ASN A 28 8.88 -10.30 6.44
CA ASN A 28 9.48 -11.63 6.31
C ASN A 28 9.05 -12.60 7.41
N ILE A 29 7.81 -12.48 7.90
CA ILE A 29 7.24 -13.39 8.89
C ILE A 29 6.90 -14.69 8.15
N ALA A 30 7.50 -15.81 8.53
CA ALA A 30 7.20 -17.09 7.89
C ALA A 30 5.69 -17.44 8.01
N ASN A 31 5.09 -17.95 6.93
CA ASN A 31 3.65 -18.20 6.90
C ASN A 31 3.18 -19.25 7.92
N GLN A 32 3.99 -20.24 8.34
CA GLN A 32 3.80 -21.14 9.51
C GLN A 32 2.34 -21.47 9.96
N GLY A 33 1.41 -21.68 9.02
CA GLY A 33 -0.01 -21.95 9.31
C GLY A 33 -0.89 -20.72 9.62
N TYR A 34 -0.38 -19.48 9.50
CA TYR A 34 -1.18 -18.25 9.56
C TYR A 34 -2.17 -18.12 8.40
N ARG A 35 -1.80 -18.64 7.22
CA ARG A 35 -2.67 -18.73 6.04
C ARG A 35 -2.65 -20.15 5.49
N ASP A 36 -3.83 -20.67 5.18
CA ASP A 36 -4.04 -21.96 4.50
C ASP A 36 -3.73 -21.87 3.00
N GLU A 37 -2.59 -21.29 2.65
CA GLU A 37 -2.10 -21.19 1.28
C GLU A 37 -0.58 -21.36 1.27
N GLU A 38 -0.13 -22.54 0.83
CA GLU A 38 1.29 -22.94 0.85
C GLU A 38 2.17 -22.10 -0.09
N SER A 39 1.56 -21.46 -1.09
CA SER A 39 2.27 -20.56 -2.02
C SER A 39 2.77 -19.29 -1.34
N ILE A 40 2.14 -18.89 -0.22
CA ILE A 40 2.55 -17.75 0.60
C ILE A 40 3.69 -18.20 1.51
N LYS A 41 4.90 -17.72 1.22
CA LYS A 41 6.10 -18.03 2.01
C LYS A 41 6.26 -17.12 3.21
N GLU A 42 5.98 -15.83 3.01
CA GLU A 42 6.26 -14.77 3.96
C GLU A 42 5.07 -13.81 4.07
N LEU A 43 4.92 -13.25 5.26
CA LEU A 43 3.88 -12.34 5.66
C LEU A 43 4.49 -11.03 6.17
N MET A 44 3.64 -10.02 6.24
CA MET A 44 3.97 -8.71 6.77
C MET A 44 2.91 -8.28 7.78
N ARG A 45 3.36 -7.71 8.89
CA ARG A 45 2.49 -7.03 9.85
C ARG A 45 2.57 -5.53 9.60
N ILE A 46 1.41 -4.94 9.32
CA ILE A 46 1.28 -3.52 9.00
C ILE A 46 0.30 -2.83 9.94
N LYS A 47 0.50 -1.54 10.16
CA LYS A 47 -0.41 -0.66 10.91
C LYS A 47 -1.03 0.36 9.97
N PRO A 48 -2.37 0.42 9.82
CA PRO A 48 -3.02 1.50 9.12
C PRO A 48 -2.73 2.85 9.80
N LEU A 49 -2.30 3.83 9.02
CA LEU A 49 -2.08 5.21 9.46
C LEU A 49 -3.21 6.12 9.00
N TYR A 50 -3.68 5.93 7.77
CA TYR A 50 -4.74 6.73 7.18
C TYR A 50 -5.65 5.87 6.30
N SER A 51 -6.93 6.26 6.25
CA SER A 51 -7.93 5.69 5.35
C SER A 51 -8.49 6.78 4.45
N PHE A 52 -8.37 6.59 3.14
CA PHE A 52 -8.82 7.52 2.12
C PHE A 52 -10.21 7.16 1.59
N ASN A 53 -10.91 8.15 1.06
CA ASN A 53 -12.10 7.93 0.24
C ASN A 53 -11.69 7.44 -1.15
N ASP A 54 -12.61 6.76 -1.83
CA ASP A 54 -12.38 6.19 -3.16
C ASP A 54 -12.00 7.24 -4.22
N SER A 55 -12.40 8.51 -4.01
CA SER A 55 -12.09 9.64 -4.89
C SER A 55 -10.76 10.34 -4.58
N ASP A 56 -10.13 10.10 -3.43
CA ASP A 56 -8.94 10.85 -3.03
C ASP A 56 -7.73 10.47 -3.90
N PHE A 57 -7.57 9.17 -4.16
CA PHE A 57 -6.48 8.59 -4.96
C PHE A 57 -7.02 7.50 -5.89
N ASP A 58 -8.01 7.87 -6.71
CA ASP A 58 -8.60 6.98 -7.73
C ASP A 58 -7.64 6.69 -8.89
N SER A 59 -8.03 5.76 -9.76
CA SER A 59 -7.21 5.34 -10.89
C SER A 59 -6.88 6.46 -11.87
N GLU A 60 -7.73 7.47 -12.04
CA GLU A 60 -7.44 8.57 -12.96
C GLU A 60 -6.37 9.50 -12.36
N ARG A 61 -6.49 9.82 -11.07
CA ARG A 61 -5.49 10.62 -10.36
C ARG A 61 -4.15 9.91 -10.24
N LEU A 62 -4.16 8.59 -10.03
CA LEU A 62 -2.92 7.79 -10.00
C LEU A 62 -2.17 7.80 -11.34
N LYS A 63 -2.88 7.87 -12.48
CA LYS A 63 -2.24 8.03 -13.80
C LYS A 63 -1.50 9.36 -13.90
N CYS A 64 -2.03 10.44 -13.31
CA CYS A 64 -1.35 11.73 -13.25
C CYS A 64 -0.05 11.67 -12.45
N PHE A 65 0.06 10.77 -11.48
CA PHE A 65 1.29 10.49 -10.73
C PHE A 65 2.19 9.43 -11.39
N GLY A 66 1.94 9.09 -12.66
CA GLY A 66 2.74 8.14 -13.43
C GLY A 66 2.38 6.65 -13.20
N ILE A 67 1.37 6.35 -12.39
CA ILE A 67 0.95 4.97 -12.10
C ILE A 67 -0.14 4.55 -13.08
N LYS A 68 0.27 3.85 -14.14
CA LYS A 68 -0.66 3.39 -15.19
C LYS A 68 -1.41 2.12 -14.82
N THR A 69 -0.75 1.20 -14.13
CA THR A 69 -1.32 -0.08 -13.69
C THR A 69 -0.72 -0.51 -12.35
N VAL A 70 -1.50 -1.20 -11.53
CA VAL A 70 -1.04 -1.87 -10.32
C VAL A 70 -1.24 -3.37 -10.51
N ARG A 71 -0.15 -4.13 -10.62
CA ARG A 71 -0.17 -5.59 -10.84
C ARG A 71 0.45 -6.40 -9.71
N GLY A 72 0.88 -5.72 -8.66
CA GLY A 72 1.56 -6.30 -7.52
C GLY A 72 2.25 -5.20 -6.70
N PRO A 73 3.03 -5.60 -5.68
CA PRO A 73 3.86 -4.66 -4.93
C PRO A 73 4.84 -3.94 -5.87
N GLN A 74 4.82 -2.62 -5.83
CA GLN A 74 5.74 -1.79 -6.61
C GLN A 74 6.14 -0.54 -5.81
N HIS A 75 7.25 0.08 -6.18
CA HIS A 75 7.65 1.35 -5.59
C HIS A 75 6.68 2.47 -5.97
N MET A 76 6.42 3.37 -5.02
CA MET A 76 5.69 4.61 -5.30
C MET A 76 6.57 5.54 -6.14
N THR A 77 5.96 6.24 -7.09
CA THR A 77 6.63 7.32 -7.84
C THR A 77 6.87 8.52 -6.92
N ASP A 78 7.86 9.35 -7.24
CA ASP A 78 8.18 10.54 -6.45
C ASP A 78 6.98 11.48 -6.33
N ASP A 79 6.20 11.64 -7.40
CA ASP A 79 4.97 12.43 -7.41
C ASP A 79 3.92 11.89 -6.43
N LEU A 80 3.75 10.56 -6.36
CA LEU A 80 2.83 9.96 -5.40
C LEU A 80 3.35 10.12 -3.96
N VAL A 81 4.66 9.95 -3.74
CA VAL A 81 5.28 10.17 -2.42
C VAL A 81 5.05 11.61 -1.97
N GLN A 82 5.25 12.59 -2.85
CA GLN A 82 5.00 14.00 -2.55
C GLN A 82 3.52 14.24 -2.20
N ALA A 83 2.59 13.65 -2.95
CA ALA A 83 1.16 13.75 -2.70
C ALA A 83 0.73 13.09 -1.37
N LEU A 84 1.41 12.01 -0.96
CA LEU A 84 1.16 11.30 0.30
C LEU A 84 1.89 11.91 1.50
N SER A 85 2.88 12.76 1.28
CA SER A 85 3.71 13.36 2.34
C SER A 85 2.94 14.00 3.51
N PRO A 86 1.75 14.64 3.33
CA PRO A 86 0.97 15.17 4.44
C PRO A 86 0.44 14.08 5.39
N TYR A 87 0.29 12.85 4.92
CA TYR A 87 -0.24 11.71 5.66
C TYR A 87 0.86 10.80 6.23
N LEU A 88 2.11 10.95 5.75
CA LEU A 88 3.28 10.17 6.19
C LEU A 88 3.90 10.72 7.49
N LYS A 89 3.77 12.03 7.73
CA LYS A 89 4.23 12.65 8.97
C LYS A 89 3.21 12.37 10.07
N GLY A 90 3.56 11.46 10.96
CA GLY A 90 2.74 11.16 12.14
C GLY A 90 2.42 12.42 12.92
N LYS A 91 1.17 12.53 13.38
CA LYS A 91 0.87 13.27 14.61
C LYS A 91 1.64 12.67 15.78
#